data_AF-A0A4Y4D585-F1
#
_entry.id   AF-A0A4Y4D585-F1
#
_cell.length_a   1.000
_cell.length_b   1.000
_cell.length_c   1.000
_cell.angle_alpha   90.00
_cell.angle_beta   90.00
_cell.angle_gamma   90.00
#
_symmetry.space_group_name_H-M   'P 1'
#
loop_
_entity.id
_entity.type
_entity.pdbx_description
1 polymer ?
#
loop_
_entity_poly.entity_id
_entity_poly.type
_entity_poly.pdbx_seq_one_letter_code
_entity_poly.pdbx_strand_id
1 'polypeptide(L)'
;MKSIVAPLLLVVTAAVQAMGIYPYVQDGITLTGQLLFPILFALGAAYLARKGRPGAFGTAHMVVLIASVILVVLSLVGMSQRLPALYPTLILYYIAFLLLVVECALRIAGLPKKPRPADVDPEFDDAESTL
;
A
#
# COMPACT_ATOMS: atom_id res chain seq x y z
N MET A 1 -1.48 8.07 11.01
CA MET A 1 -1.20 6.92 11.91
C MET A 1 -0.14 6.04 11.25
N LYS A 2 0.83 5.50 11.98
CA LYS A 2 1.82 4.55 11.43
C LYS A 2 1.22 3.14 11.40
N SER A 3 0.17 2.94 10.60
CA SER A 3 -0.53 1.64 10.56
C SER A 3 -0.11 0.86 9.32
N ILE A 4 0.49 -0.31 9.49
CA ILE A 4 0.83 -1.24 8.39
C ILE A 4 -0.36 -2.17 8.08
N VAL A 5 -1.42 -2.09 8.88
CA VAL A 5 -2.58 -3.00 8.84
C VAL A 5 -3.32 -2.90 7.51
N ALA A 6 -3.59 -1.70 7.01
CA ALA A 6 -4.32 -1.54 5.75
C ALA A 6 -3.58 -2.17 4.54
N PRO A 7 -2.29 -1.87 4.27
CA PRO A 7 -1.54 -2.56 3.23
C PRO A 7 -1.49 -4.09 3.38
N LEU A 8 -1.37 -4.57 4.62
CA LEU A 8 -1.33 -6.00 4.90
C LEU A 8 -2.64 -6.69 4.51
N LEU A 9 -3.78 -6.14 4.94
CA LEU A 9 -5.10 -6.68 4.62
C LEU A 9 -5.39 -6.67 3.11
N LEU A 10 -4.93 -5.63 2.41
CA LEU A 10 -5.07 -5.54 0.95
C LEU A 10 -4.24 -6.59 0.23
N VAL A 11 -3.01 -6.86 0.69
CA VAL A 11 -2.17 -7.95 0.12
C VAL A 11 -2.74 -9.32 0.40
N VAL A 12 -3.21 -9.58 1.63
CA VAL A 12 -3.87 -10.85 1.95
C VAL A 12 -5.08 -11.06 1.05
N THR A 13 -5.92 -10.03 0.90
CA THR A 13 -7.07 -10.08 -0.04
C THR A 13 -6.62 -10.39 -1.46
N ALA A 14 -5.64 -9.63 -1.99
CA ALA A 14 -5.16 -9.82 -3.35
C ALA A 14 -4.57 -11.22 -3.56
N ALA A 15 -3.80 -11.74 -2.60
CA ALA A 15 -3.22 -13.08 -2.66
C ALA A 15 -4.29 -14.17 -2.63
N VAL A 16 -5.30 -14.04 -1.75
CA VAL A 16 -6.43 -14.99 -1.68
C VAL A 16 -7.20 -15.01 -2.99
N GLN A 17 -7.46 -13.84 -3.58
CA GLN A 17 -8.18 -13.74 -4.85
C GLN A 17 -7.36 -14.32 -6.01
N ALA A 18 -6.06 -13.99 -6.12
CA ALA A 18 -5.18 -14.52 -7.15
C ALA A 18 -5.06 -16.05 -7.08
N MET A 19 -4.86 -16.59 -5.88
CA MET A 19 -4.83 -18.03 -5.62
C MET A 19 -6.18 -18.70 -5.91
N GLY A 20 -7.30 -18.01 -5.64
CA GLY A 20 -8.65 -18.49 -5.96
C GLY A 20 -8.96 -18.50 -7.46
N ILE A 21 -8.33 -17.64 -8.25
CA ILE A 21 -8.49 -17.57 -9.72
C ILE A 21 -7.61 -18.60 -10.43
N TYR A 22 -6.43 -18.90 -9.88
CA TYR A 22 -5.44 -19.78 -10.51
C TYR A 22 -5.99 -21.12 -11.03
N PRO A 23 -6.87 -21.85 -10.30
CA PRO A 23 -7.44 -23.11 -10.80
C PRO A 23 -8.18 -22.99 -12.14
N TYR A 24 -8.69 -21.80 -12.47
CA TYR A 24 -9.48 -21.53 -13.68
C TYR A 24 -8.62 -21.10 -14.87
N VAL A 25 -7.57 -20.32 -14.63
CA VAL A 25 -6.73 -19.74 -15.69
C VAL A 25 -5.49 -20.60 -15.95
N GLN A 26 -4.99 -21.31 -14.93
CA GLN A 26 -3.84 -22.22 -14.98
C GLN A 26 -2.55 -21.62 -15.56
N ASP A 27 -2.43 -20.29 -15.55
CA ASP A 27 -1.25 -19.58 -16.00
C ASP A 27 -0.39 -19.13 -14.80
N GLY A 28 0.74 -19.82 -14.63
CA GLY A 28 1.70 -19.55 -13.55
C GLY A 28 2.41 -18.19 -13.69
N ILE A 29 2.59 -17.67 -14.91
CA ILE A 29 3.21 -16.36 -15.13
C ILE A 29 2.28 -15.27 -14.62
N THR A 30 0.99 -15.37 -14.98
CA THR A 30 -0.04 -14.44 -14.51
C THR A 30 -0.18 -14.48 -12.99
N LEU A 31 -0.22 -15.67 -12.37
CA LEU A 31 -0.26 -15.80 -10.91
C LEU A 31 0.95 -15.14 -10.24
N THR A 32 2.15 -15.34 -10.80
CA THR A 32 3.38 -14.76 -10.26
C THR A 32 3.31 -13.24 -10.26
N GLY A 33 2.87 -12.63 -11.37
CA GLY A 33 2.66 -11.18 -11.44
C GLY A 33 1.60 -10.69 -10.45
N GLN A 34 0.50 -11.44 -10.33
CA GLN A 34 -0.59 -11.10 -9.40
C GLN A 34 -0.19 -11.18 -7.92
N LEU A 35 0.78 -12.00 -7.56
CA LEU A 35 1.31 -12.05 -6.19
C LEU A 35 2.43 -11.04 -5.97
N LEU A 36 3.34 -10.91 -6.93
CA LEU A 36 4.53 -10.07 -6.80
C LEU A 36 4.19 -8.60 -6.59
N PHE A 37 3.33 -8.02 -7.44
CA PHE A 37 3.08 -6.57 -7.38
C PHE A 37 2.39 -6.14 -6.08
N PRO A 38 1.31 -6.79 -5.60
CA PRO A 38 0.74 -6.46 -4.30
C PRO A 38 1.77 -6.56 -3.17
N ILE A 39 2.58 -7.62 -3.14
CA ILE A 39 3.61 -7.79 -2.11
C ILE A 39 4.59 -6.61 -2.13
N LEU A 40 5.11 -6.24 -3.31
CA LEU A 40 6.03 -5.12 -3.46
C LEU A 40 5.42 -3.80 -2.99
N PHE A 41 4.17 -3.52 -3.36
CA PHE A 41 3.50 -2.29 -2.96
C PHE A 41 3.21 -2.23 -1.46
N ALA A 42 2.86 -3.35 -0.81
CA ALA A 42 2.70 -3.37 0.64
C ALA A 42 4.02 -3.22 1.39
N LEU A 43 5.10 -3.84 0.92
CA LEU A 43 6.43 -3.65 1.48
C LEU A 43 6.87 -2.19 1.33
N GLY A 44 6.65 -1.59 0.16
CA GLY A 44 6.87 -0.17 -0.08
C GLY A 44 6.07 0.69 0.88
N ALA A 45 4.76 0.46 0.97
CA ALA A 45 3.90 1.18 1.92
C ALA A 45 4.38 1.01 3.36
N ALA A 46 4.73 -0.21 3.80
CA ALA A 46 5.22 -0.49 5.14
C ALA A 46 6.53 0.25 5.44
N TYR A 47 7.46 0.27 4.48
CA TYR A 47 8.70 1.04 4.57
C TYR A 47 8.41 2.54 4.70
N LEU A 48 7.53 3.08 3.86
CA LEU A 48 7.19 4.50 3.90
C LEU A 48 6.44 4.89 5.18
N ALA A 49 5.60 4.03 5.76
CA ALA A 49 4.96 4.31 7.04
C ALA A 49 5.95 4.45 8.20
N ARG A 50 7.13 3.82 8.11
CA ARG A 50 8.20 4.01 9.09
C ARG A 50 8.91 5.36 8.92
N LYS A 51 9.07 5.82 7.67
CA LYS A 51 9.79 7.07 7.31
C LYS A 51 8.91 8.34 7.31
N GLY A 52 7.60 8.19 7.15
CA GLY A 52 6.66 9.30 7.00
C GLY A 52 6.33 10.05 8.29
N ARG A 53 5.86 11.29 8.14
CA ARG A 53 5.40 12.11 9.27
C ARG A 53 4.14 11.50 9.89
N PRO A 54 4.06 11.36 11.22
CA PRO A 54 2.84 10.89 11.86
C PRO A 54 1.70 11.90 11.62
N GLY A 55 0.65 11.48 10.92
CA GLY A 55 -0.59 12.26 10.78
C GLY A 55 -0.86 12.82 9.37
N ALA A 56 0.10 12.75 8.44
CA ALA A 56 -0.19 13.08 7.04
C ALA A 56 -1.31 12.17 6.50
N PHE A 57 -2.36 12.76 5.90
CA PHE A 57 -3.50 12.06 5.30
C PHE A 57 -4.21 11.03 6.21
N GLY A 58 -4.31 11.31 7.52
CA GLY A 58 -4.89 10.39 8.50
C GLY A 58 -6.28 9.85 8.15
N THR A 59 -7.17 10.73 7.66
CA THR A 59 -8.54 10.36 7.25
C THR A 59 -8.54 9.45 6.02
N ALA A 60 -7.68 9.72 5.03
CA ALA A 60 -7.58 8.89 3.82
C ALA A 60 -7.08 7.48 4.16
N HIS A 61 -6.06 7.36 5.01
CA HIS A 61 -5.58 6.07 5.50
C HIS A 61 -6.65 5.30 6.30
N MET A 62 -7.53 6.01 7.03
CA MET A 62 -8.66 5.39 7.72
C MET A 62 -9.70 4.84 6.74
N VAL A 63 -10.02 5.60 5.69
CA VAL A 63 -10.93 5.13 4.63
C VAL A 63 -10.37 3.89 3.93
N VAL A 64 -9.08 3.88 3.60
CA VAL A 64 -8.41 2.72 3.00
C VAL A 64 -8.42 1.53 3.95
N LEU A 65 -8.23 1.74 5.25
CA LEU A 65 -8.33 0.67 6.25
C LEU A 65 -9.74 0.08 6.33
N ILE A 66 -10.77 0.91 6.35
CA ILE A 66 -12.16 0.43 6.38
C ILE A 66 -12.47 -0.35 5.10
N ALA A 67 -12.07 0.18 3.95
CA ALA A 67 -12.24 -0.50 2.66
C ALA A 67 -11.48 -1.84 2.62
N SER A 68 -10.27 -1.92 3.19
CA SER A 68 -9.50 -3.16 3.22
C SER A 68 -10.17 -4.23 4.09
N VAL A 69 -10.74 -3.85 5.23
CA VAL A 69 -11.53 -4.76 6.08
C VAL A 69 -12.75 -5.27 5.33
N ILE A 70 -13.50 -4.39 4.65
CA ILE A 70 -14.67 -4.78 3.84
C ILE A 70 -14.26 -5.79 2.76
N LEU A 71 -13.17 -5.52 2.05
CA LEU A 71 -12.68 -6.41 0.99
C LEU A 71 -12.25 -7.79 1.51
N VAL A 72 -11.62 -7.87 2.68
CA VAL A 72 -11.29 -9.16 3.32
C VAL A 72 -12.58 -9.94 3.61
N VAL A 73 -13.58 -9.28 4.20
CA VAL A 73 -14.87 -9.93 4.52
C VAL A 73 -15.55 -10.42 3.25
N LEU A 74 -15.63 -9.59 2.20
CA LEU A 74 -16.19 -9.99 0.91
C LEU A 74 -15.45 -11.17 0.29
N SER A 75 -14.12 -11.17 0.36
CA SER A 75 -13.27 -12.26 -0.12
C SER A 75 -13.56 -13.57 0.62
N LEU A 76 -13.71 -13.53 1.95
CA LEU A 76 -14.02 -14.71 2.76
C LEU A 76 -15.44 -15.23 2.50
N VAL A 77 -16.43 -14.32 2.40
CA VAL A 77 -17.83 -14.68 2.09
C VAL A 77 -17.93 -15.32 0.70
N GLY A 78 -17.22 -14.78 -0.28
CA GLY A 78 -17.11 -15.34 -1.62
C GLY A 78 -16.51 -16.75 -1.63
N MET A 79 -15.43 -16.96 -0.87
CA MET A 79 -14.79 -18.26 -0.72
C MET A 79 -15.68 -19.29 -0.02
N SER A 80 -16.57 -18.86 0.89
CA SER A 80 -17.56 -19.74 1.53
C SER A 80 -18.68 -20.21 0.58
N GLN A 81 -18.65 -19.84 -0.71
CA GLN A 81 -19.64 -20.20 -1.76
C GLN A 81 -21.09 -19.80 -1.46
N ARG A 82 -21.33 -19.03 -0.38
CA ARG A 82 -22.65 -18.53 0.01
C ARG A 82 -23.22 -17.51 -0.99
N LEU A 83 -22.33 -16.82 -1.71
CA LEU A 83 -22.66 -15.85 -2.75
C LEU A 83 -21.77 -16.08 -3.98
N PRO A 84 -22.26 -16.77 -5.03
CA PRO A 84 -21.46 -17.07 -6.21
C PRO A 84 -21.00 -15.81 -6.97
N ALA A 85 -21.70 -14.69 -6.82
CA ALA A 85 -21.27 -13.39 -7.37
C ALA A 85 -19.99 -12.83 -6.71
N LEU A 86 -19.63 -13.30 -5.51
CA LEU A 86 -18.43 -12.91 -4.78
C LEU A 86 -17.33 -13.98 -4.81
N TYR A 87 -17.61 -15.14 -5.43
CA TYR A 87 -16.64 -16.20 -5.70
C TYR A 87 -15.38 -15.59 -6.36
N PRO A 88 -14.14 -16.06 -6.06
CA PRO A 88 -12.90 -15.38 -6.45
C PRO A 88 -12.98 -14.65 -7.79
N THR A 89 -12.98 -13.31 -7.74
CA THR A 89 -13.15 -12.47 -8.92
C THR A 89 -11.89 -11.64 -9.15
N LEU A 90 -11.51 -11.51 -10.42
CA LEU A 90 -10.51 -10.54 -10.85
C LEU A 90 -10.85 -9.13 -10.37
N ILE A 91 -12.15 -8.80 -10.23
CA ILE A 91 -12.62 -7.50 -9.75
C ILE A 91 -12.15 -7.23 -8.32
N LEU A 92 -12.40 -8.15 -7.38
CA LEU A 92 -11.96 -7.96 -5.99
C LEU A 92 -10.43 -7.87 -5.89
N TYR A 93 -9.71 -8.66 -6.70
CA TYR A 93 -8.26 -8.55 -6.82
C TYR A 93 -7.83 -7.14 -7.26
N TYR A 94 -8.38 -6.61 -8.36
CA TYR A 94 -7.97 -5.31 -8.89
C TYR A 94 -8.39 -4.14 -7.98
N ILE A 95 -9.53 -4.22 -7.29
CA ILE A 95 -9.91 -3.21 -6.29
C ILE A 95 -8.93 -3.22 -5.12
N ALA A 96 -8.59 -4.40 -4.60
CA ALA A 96 -7.61 -4.53 -3.53
C ALA A 96 -6.22 -3.99 -3.95
N PHE A 97 -5.79 -4.34 -5.17
CA PHE A 97 -4.53 -3.85 -5.73
C PHE A 97 -4.54 -2.33 -5.94
N LEU A 98 -5.61 -1.77 -6.48
CA LEU A 98 -5.75 -0.33 -6.69
C LEU A 98 -5.66 0.45 -5.37
N LEU A 99 -6.39 0.00 -4.35
CA LEU A 99 -6.33 0.62 -3.02
C LEU A 99 -4.93 0.56 -2.42
N LEU A 100 -4.18 -0.52 -2.70
CA LEU A 100 -2.81 -0.66 -2.23
C LEU A 100 -1.86 0.31 -2.92
N VAL A 101 -2.04 0.53 -4.23
CA VAL A 101 -1.31 1.55 -5.00
C VAL A 101 -1.64 2.95 -4.46
N VAL A 102 -2.91 3.25 -4.21
CA VAL A 102 -3.35 4.53 -3.63
C VAL A 102 -2.75 4.73 -2.24
N GLU A 103 -2.78 3.72 -1.38
CA GLU A 103 -2.17 3.76 -0.05
C GLU A 103 -0.68 4.06 -0.11
N CYS A 104 0.04 3.44 -1.06
CA CYS A 104 1.44 3.71 -1.30
C CYS A 104 1.67 5.15 -1.78
N ALA A 105 0.87 5.63 -2.74
CA ALA A 105 0.94 7.00 -3.25
C ALA A 105 0.68 8.05 -2.17
N LEU A 106 -0.33 7.84 -1.31
CA LEU A 106 -0.62 8.70 -0.17
C LEU A 106 0.57 8.78 0.80
N ARG A 107 1.24 7.64 1.04
CA ARG A 107 2.43 7.61 1.90
C ARG A 107 3.62 8.32 1.26
N ILE A 108 3.82 8.20 -0.06
CA ILE A 108 4.84 8.95 -0.80
C ILE A 108 4.58 10.46 -0.67
N ALA A 109 3.34 10.89 -0.90
CA ALA A 109 2.94 12.29 -0.79
C ALA A 109 3.07 12.84 0.64
N GLY A 110 2.93 12.00 1.66
CA GLY A 110 3.08 12.35 3.07
C GLY A 110 4.53 12.39 3.60
N LEU A 111 5.53 12.10 2.78
CA LEU A 111 6.93 12.16 3.19
C LEU A 111 7.37 13.62 3.43
N PRO A 112 8.23 13.88 4.44
CA PRO A 112 8.81 15.22 4.62
C PRO A 112 9.64 15.59 3.38
N LYS A 113 9.41 16.78 2.82
CA LYS A 113 10.26 17.31 1.75
C LYS A 113 11.69 17.40 2.30
N LYS A 114 12.65 16.75 1.63
CA LYS A 114 14.07 16.96 1.93
C LYS A 114 14.39 18.41 1.58
N PRO A 115 14.98 19.21 2.49
CA PRO A 115 15.39 20.57 2.15
C PRO A 115 16.31 20.51 0.93
N ARG A 116 16.09 21.41 -0.02
CA ARG A 116 16.90 21.49 -1.22
C ARG A 116 18.25 22.07 -0.81
N PRO A 117 19.39 21.64 -1.40
CA PRO A 117 20.71 22.20 -1.05
C PRO A 117 20.84 23.72 -1.25
N ALA A 118 19.85 24.38 -1.84
CA ALA A 118 19.80 25.83 -2.03
C ALA A 118 19.21 26.59 -0.82
N ASP A 119 18.67 25.89 0.19
CA ASP A 119 18.07 26.49 1.39
C ASP A 119 19.03 26.44 2.60
N VAL A 120 20.29 26.00 2.40
CA VAL A 120 21.36 26.08 3.39
C VAL A 120 22.17 27.30 3.03
N ASP A 121 21.84 28.45 3.64
CA ASP A 121 22.72 29.61 3.59
C ASP A 121 24.11 29.17 4.09
N PRO A 122 25.20 29.44 3.35
CA PRO A 122 26.54 29.24 3.85
C PRO A 122 26.82 30.30 4.92
N GLU A 123 26.37 30.04 6.14
CA GLU A 123 26.81 30.77 7.33
C GLU A 123 28.22 30.27 7.67
N PHE A 124 29.20 30.71 6.88
CA PHE A 124 30.63 30.57 7.17
C PHE A 124 31.11 31.85 7.85
N ASP A 125 31.13 31.82 9.18
CA ASP A 125 32.35 31.91 9.98
C ASP A 125 33.46 32.92 9.55
N ASP A 126 33.11 34.21 9.39
CA ASP A 126 34.10 35.30 9.29
C ASP A 126 34.48 35.85 10.69
N ALA A 127 34.74 34.97 11.66
CA ALA A 127 35.11 35.36 13.01
C ALA A 127 36.46 34.76 13.49
N GLU A 128 37.40 34.43 12.61
CA GLU A 128 38.77 34.14 13.06
C GLU A 128 39.79 34.19 11.90
N SER A 129 40.37 35.37 11.61
CA SER A 129 41.77 35.51 11.15
C SER A 129 42.10 36.91 10.58
N THR A 130 42.28 37.91 11.45
CA THR A 130 43.27 38.97 11.18
C THR A 130 43.88 39.43 12.51
N LEU A 131 44.91 38.69 12.94
CA LEU A 131 46.05 39.24 13.67
C LEU A 131 47.00 39.90 12.67
#